data_AF-C4JLR7-F1
#
_entry.id   AF-C4JLR7-F1
#
_cell.length_a   1.000
_cell.length_b   1.000
_cell.length_c   1.000
_cell.angle_alpha   90.00
_cell.angle_beta   90.00
_cell.angle_gamma   90.00
#
_symmetry.space_group_name_H-M   'P 1'
#
loop_
_entity.id
_entity.type
_entity.pdbx_description
1 polymer ?
#
loop_
_entity_poly.entity_id
_entity_poly.type
_entity_poly.pdbx_seq_one_letter_code
_entity_poly.pdbx_strand_id
1 'polypeptide(L)'
;MAFRAAWLAVLYLCALVVQAIPPPLEARGKAVLPENDPFYVPPEGYENAAPGTVLRSRKVPNPIAAFNAFRSRSEQGLSYQVAEDAASINCAPSYAFQLAAASGGPLGTIVTQIELVLIFAALEKGWVVTVPDFQGPKGAFLANVRAGHAVLDGIRATLASSELTGVNKKARVTMWGYSGGSLASGFAAELQPKYAPELNIAGAALGGTVPRIEPVIPSINKSLFTGLVPGGILGLGSEYPVIESIINSQIKPEKREKFLKARKQCFGANMLDYAFEDMYSYFKDPEVLMLPYVNEILAYNSMGQNTPKTPIFIYKAANDVISAHNLTAAVYDTYCAAGANVEFRTDLTADHASGTITGAPQALIWLDERMRGVPVKKGCFKETQLTGLLEPGALRVMSLSVIRTLLAILGKPIGERLVG
;
A
#
# COMPACT_ATOMS: atom_id res chain seq x y z
N MET A 1 -17.94 -20.98 -10.15
CA MET A 1 -18.71 -21.03 -8.89
C MET A 1 -17.90 -20.70 -7.64
N ALA A 2 -16.56 -20.84 -7.63
CA ALA A 2 -15.70 -20.43 -6.50
C ALA A 2 -15.62 -18.92 -6.24
N PHE A 3 -15.84 -18.08 -7.27
CA PHE A 3 -15.79 -16.60 -7.16
C PHE A 3 -16.93 -15.97 -6.34
N ARG A 4 -18.09 -16.63 -6.21
CA ARG A 4 -19.22 -16.12 -5.40
C ARG A 4 -19.07 -16.41 -3.91
N ALA A 5 -18.27 -17.41 -3.54
CA ALA A 5 -18.10 -17.84 -2.15
C ALA A 5 -17.18 -16.90 -1.34
N ALA A 6 -16.17 -16.29 -1.99
CA ALA A 6 -15.27 -15.34 -1.33
C ALA A 6 -15.98 -14.04 -0.88
N TRP A 7 -16.97 -13.58 -1.65
CA TRP A 7 -17.75 -12.37 -1.32
C TRP A 7 -18.87 -12.60 -0.31
N LEU A 8 -19.49 -13.78 -0.31
CA LEU A 8 -20.45 -14.16 0.73
C LEU A 8 -19.76 -14.37 2.09
N ALA A 9 -18.49 -14.77 2.12
CA ALA A 9 -17.72 -14.90 3.37
C ALA A 9 -17.40 -13.55 4.04
N VAL A 10 -17.21 -12.47 3.26
CA VAL A 10 -17.04 -11.10 3.79
C VAL A 10 -18.34 -10.60 4.44
N LEU A 11 -19.50 -10.94 3.86
CA LEU A 11 -20.81 -10.63 4.45
C LEU A 11 -21.14 -11.53 5.66
N TYR A 12 -20.72 -12.80 5.66
CA TYR A 12 -20.96 -13.73 6.77
C TYR A 12 -20.08 -13.45 8.00
N LEU A 13 -18.85 -12.95 7.81
CA LEU A 13 -17.98 -12.54 8.93
C LEU A 13 -18.52 -11.29 9.65
N CYS A 14 -19.29 -10.43 8.98
CA CYS A 14 -19.94 -9.28 9.62
C CYS A 14 -21.05 -9.70 10.60
N ALA A 15 -21.63 -10.89 10.47
CA ALA A 15 -22.72 -11.36 11.32
C ALA A 15 -22.27 -12.05 12.62
N LEU A 16 -21.02 -12.52 12.72
CA LEU A 16 -20.54 -13.33 13.85
C LEU A 16 -19.71 -12.58 14.90
N VAL A 17 -19.52 -11.26 14.75
CA VAL A 17 -18.86 -10.40 15.77
C VAL A 17 -19.86 -9.83 16.78
N VAL A 18 -21.15 -10.16 16.69
CA VAL A 18 -22.20 -9.67 17.62
C VAL A 18 -22.50 -10.69 18.71
N GLN A 19 -21.56 -10.94 19.64
CA GLN A 19 -21.89 -11.47 20.99
C GLN A 19 -20.91 -10.99 22.09
N ALA A 20 -20.56 -9.71 22.06
CA ALA A 20 -20.19 -9.00 23.28
C ALA A 20 -20.86 -7.64 23.21
N ILE A 21 -21.92 -7.42 24.01
CA ILE A 21 -22.55 -6.11 24.14
C ILE A 21 -21.50 -5.20 24.78
N PRO A 22 -20.90 -4.24 24.05
CA PRO A 22 -20.03 -3.26 24.68
C PRO A 22 -20.91 -2.36 25.57
N PRO A 23 -20.38 -1.78 26.65
CA PRO A 23 -21.07 -0.71 27.37
C PRO A 23 -21.48 0.38 26.36
N PRO A 24 -22.58 1.12 26.61
CA PRO A 24 -23.10 2.10 25.66
C PRO A 24 -21.97 3.05 25.26
N LEU A 25 -21.64 3.03 23.97
CA LEU A 25 -20.67 3.93 23.37
C LEU A 25 -21.18 5.35 23.63
N GLU A 26 -20.46 6.11 24.47
CA GLU A 26 -20.55 7.57 24.46
C GLU A 26 -20.55 8.01 23.00
N ALA A 27 -21.42 8.96 22.65
CA ALA A 27 -21.44 9.56 21.32
C ALA A 27 -20.12 10.32 21.10
N ARG A 28 -19.08 9.59 20.69
CA ARG A 28 -17.74 10.10 20.42
C ARG A 28 -17.80 10.83 19.08
N GLY A 29 -17.32 12.07 19.06
CA GLY A 29 -17.35 12.93 17.88
C GLY A 29 -16.69 12.27 16.65
N LYS A 30 -17.22 12.54 15.46
CA LYS A 30 -16.64 12.07 14.19
C LYS A 30 -15.21 12.59 14.03
N ALA A 31 -14.29 11.76 13.54
CA ALA A 31 -12.94 12.21 13.21
C ALA A 31 -12.99 13.31 12.14
N VAL A 32 -12.29 14.43 12.36
CA VAL A 32 -12.22 15.55 11.42
C VAL A 32 -11.56 15.09 10.12
N LEU A 33 -12.23 15.32 9.00
CA LEU A 33 -11.71 14.94 7.68
C LEU A 33 -10.41 15.71 7.37
N PRO A 34 -9.40 15.06 6.77
CA PRO A 34 -8.13 15.68 6.40
C PRO A 34 -8.26 16.99 5.62
N GLU A 35 -9.20 17.07 4.67
CA GLU A 35 -9.45 18.30 3.89
C GLU A 35 -9.90 19.50 4.76
N ASN A 36 -10.41 19.23 5.97
CA ASN A 36 -10.91 20.22 6.92
C ASN A 36 -9.99 20.36 8.15
N ASP A 37 -8.84 19.67 8.17
CA ASP A 37 -7.91 19.65 9.29
C ASP A 37 -6.63 20.41 8.95
N PRO A 38 -6.36 21.56 9.60
CA PRO A 38 -5.17 22.39 9.34
C PRO A 38 -3.84 21.65 9.51
N PHE A 39 -3.82 20.50 10.20
CA PHE A 39 -2.61 19.69 10.32
C PHE A 39 -2.10 19.17 8.97
N TYR A 40 -3.00 18.89 8.02
CA TYR A 40 -2.66 18.42 6.67
C TYR A 40 -2.26 19.55 5.70
N VAL A 41 -2.37 20.80 6.14
CA VAL A 41 -1.88 21.97 5.39
C VAL A 41 -0.50 22.33 5.90
N PRO A 42 0.56 22.30 5.08
CA PRO A 42 1.90 22.64 5.54
C PRO A 42 1.95 24.09 6.05
N PRO A 43 2.70 24.38 7.13
CA PRO A 43 2.85 25.75 7.64
C PRO A 43 3.59 26.64 6.64
N GLU A 44 3.41 27.95 6.75
CA GLU A 44 4.16 28.93 5.95
C GLU A 44 5.68 28.74 6.10
N GLY A 45 6.41 28.79 5.00
CA GLY A 45 7.87 28.66 4.97
C GLY A 45 8.39 27.23 5.08
N TYR A 46 7.51 26.22 5.05
CA TYR A 46 7.92 24.80 5.06
C TYR A 46 8.84 24.45 3.89
N GLU A 47 8.78 25.20 2.79
CA GLU A 47 9.60 25.04 1.60
C GLU A 47 11.09 25.26 1.88
N ASN A 48 11.42 25.99 2.95
CA ASN A 48 12.79 26.23 3.40
C ASN A 48 13.30 25.13 4.34
N ALA A 49 12.43 24.23 4.81
CA ALA A 49 12.83 23.12 5.67
C ALA A 49 13.52 22.03 4.86
N ALA A 50 14.54 21.40 5.46
CA ALA A 50 15.18 20.25 4.83
C ALA A 50 14.17 19.09 4.70
N PRO A 51 14.22 18.29 3.62
CA PRO A 51 13.40 17.09 3.49
C PRO A 51 13.50 16.17 4.71
N GLY A 52 12.36 15.70 5.22
CA GLY A 52 12.27 14.90 6.44
C GLY A 52 12.28 15.68 7.76
N THR A 53 12.27 17.02 7.73
CA THR A 53 12.11 17.83 8.95
C THR A 53 10.72 17.61 9.55
N VAL A 54 10.64 17.32 10.85
CA VAL A 54 9.38 17.28 11.59
C VAL A 54 8.88 18.71 11.81
N LEU A 55 7.91 19.15 11.01
CA LEU A 55 7.35 20.49 11.09
C LEU A 55 6.42 20.68 12.29
N ARG A 56 5.59 19.67 12.56
CA ARG A 56 4.63 19.62 13.67
C ARG A 56 4.41 18.17 14.06
N SER A 57 4.02 17.96 15.31
CA SER A 57 3.61 16.65 15.83
C SER A 57 2.37 16.78 16.69
N ARG A 58 1.51 15.76 16.66
CA ARG A 58 0.38 15.63 17.58
C ARG A 58 0.14 14.16 17.90
N LYS A 59 -0.39 13.89 19.09
CA LYS A 59 -1.06 12.61 19.32
C LYS A 59 -2.30 12.57 18.41
N VAL A 60 -2.57 11.42 17.80
CA VAL A 60 -3.77 11.24 16.97
C VAL A 60 -5.03 11.61 17.77
N PRO A 61 -5.94 12.44 17.22
CA PRO A 61 -7.11 12.92 17.96
C PRO A 61 -8.04 11.78 18.40
N ASN A 62 -8.18 10.77 17.54
CA ASN A 62 -8.90 9.55 17.84
C ASN A 62 -7.90 8.40 17.95
N PRO A 63 -8.02 7.52 18.96
CA PRO A 63 -7.16 6.35 19.07
C PRO A 63 -7.18 5.53 17.78
N ILE A 64 -6.02 5.02 17.39
CA ILE A 64 -5.96 3.98 16.37
C ILE A 64 -6.59 2.73 17.01
N ALA A 65 -7.65 2.22 16.40
CA ALA A 65 -8.39 1.10 16.95
C ALA A 65 -7.47 -0.12 17.17
N ALA A 66 -7.67 -0.82 18.29
CA ALA A 66 -7.22 -2.19 18.55
C ALA A 66 -5.78 -2.46 19.08
N PHE A 67 -4.97 -1.46 19.45
CA PHE A 67 -3.62 -1.74 19.99
C PHE A 67 -3.57 -1.76 21.53
N ASN A 68 -3.08 -2.86 22.10
CA ASN A 68 -2.54 -2.92 23.46
C ASN A 68 -1.13 -2.28 23.51
N ALA A 69 -0.57 -2.07 24.71
CA ALA A 69 0.82 -1.59 24.83
C ALA A 69 1.81 -2.68 24.37
N PHE A 70 2.60 -2.38 23.32
CA PHE A 70 3.68 -3.26 22.85
C PHE A 70 5.03 -2.83 23.41
N ARG A 71 5.93 -3.78 23.68
CA ARG A 71 7.33 -3.46 23.99
C ARG A 71 8.03 -3.04 22.70
N SER A 72 8.53 -1.80 22.67
CA SER A 72 9.29 -1.29 21.53
C SER A 72 10.78 -1.64 21.63
N ARG A 73 11.37 -2.02 20.50
CA ARG A 73 12.80 -2.09 20.22
C ARG A 73 13.15 -0.85 19.40
N SER A 74 13.54 0.23 20.08
CA SER A 74 13.84 1.53 19.45
C SER A 74 14.89 1.48 18.34
N GLU A 75 15.71 0.44 18.28
CA GLU A 75 16.76 0.22 17.26
C GLU A 75 16.24 -0.36 15.93
N GLN A 76 14.96 -0.72 15.83
CA GLN A 76 14.40 -1.39 14.65
C GLN A 76 13.13 -0.67 14.18
N GLY A 77 13.14 -0.20 12.93
CA GLY A 77 12.06 0.61 12.35
C GLY A 77 11.53 0.06 11.04
N LEU A 78 10.23 -0.16 10.91
CA LEU A 78 9.58 -0.53 9.66
C LEU A 78 8.87 0.69 9.07
N SER A 79 9.20 1.05 7.83
CA SER A 79 8.36 1.91 7.00
C SER A 79 7.37 1.04 6.22
N TYR A 80 6.09 1.13 6.54
CA TYR A 80 5.04 0.33 5.93
C TYR A 80 4.19 1.19 5.00
N GLN A 81 3.99 0.74 3.76
CA GLN A 81 3.24 1.44 2.72
C GLN A 81 1.94 0.69 2.44
N VAL A 82 0.82 1.30 2.82
CA VAL A 82 -0.54 0.77 2.61
C VAL A 82 -1.00 0.97 1.16
N ALA A 83 -1.81 0.08 0.60
CA ALA A 83 -2.49 0.33 -0.66
C ALA A 83 -3.68 1.31 -0.48
N GLU A 84 -3.39 2.62 -0.43
CA GLU A 84 -4.41 3.69 -0.30
C GLU A 84 -5.32 3.77 -1.55
N ASP A 85 -4.73 3.67 -2.74
CA ASP A 85 -5.38 3.49 -4.05
C ASP A 85 -6.59 4.42 -4.32
N ALA A 86 -6.48 5.68 -3.89
CA ALA A 86 -7.55 6.67 -3.95
C ALA A 86 -7.07 8.07 -4.32
N ALA A 87 -7.90 8.85 -5.02
CA ALA A 87 -7.57 10.21 -5.48
C ALA A 87 -7.99 11.31 -4.48
N SER A 88 -7.97 11.02 -3.18
CA SER A 88 -8.55 11.89 -2.17
C SER A 88 -7.74 11.89 -0.87
N ILE A 89 -7.40 13.08 -0.37
CA ILE A 89 -6.69 13.24 0.91
C ILE A 89 -7.48 12.67 2.10
N ASN A 90 -8.80 12.57 1.98
CA ASN A 90 -9.66 11.97 3.00
C ASN A 90 -9.48 10.44 3.13
N CYS A 91 -8.70 9.82 2.24
CA CYS A 91 -8.39 8.39 2.27
C CYS A 91 -7.02 8.09 2.86
N ALA A 92 -6.26 9.12 3.22
CA ALA A 92 -4.92 9.02 3.78
C ALA A 92 -4.84 8.00 4.93
N PRO A 93 -3.83 7.11 4.96
CA PRO A 93 -3.63 6.14 6.03
C PRO A 93 -3.71 6.76 7.44
N SER A 94 -3.11 7.93 7.66
CA SER A 94 -3.14 8.62 8.95
C SER A 94 -4.54 9.02 9.43
N TYR A 95 -5.51 9.17 8.51
CA TYR A 95 -6.93 9.34 8.83
C TYR A 95 -7.66 8.00 8.91
N ALA A 96 -7.49 7.13 7.91
CA ALA A 96 -8.25 5.88 7.79
C ALA A 96 -8.07 4.93 8.98
N PHE A 97 -6.95 5.00 9.68
CA PHE A 97 -6.66 4.23 10.89
C PHE A 97 -7.30 4.78 12.17
N GLN A 98 -7.77 6.01 12.17
CA GLN A 98 -8.42 6.60 13.34
C GLN A 98 -9.76 5.92 13.60
N LEU A 99 -10.06 5.67 14.89
CA LEU A 99 -11.40 5.26 15.29
C LEU A 99 -12.42 6.32 14.83
N ALA A 100 -13.57 5.87 14.32
CA ALA A 100 -14.63 6.73 13.77
C ALA A 100 -14.21 7.60 12.57
N ALA A 101 -13.13 7.22 11.87
CA ALA A 101 -12.84 7.74 10.54
C ALA A 101 -14.02 7.46 9.59
N ALA A 102 -14.38 8.45 8.77
CA ALA A 102 -15.33 8.24 7.70
C ALA A 102 -14.74 7.24 6.69
N SER A 103 -15.58 6.36 6.17
CA SER A 103 -15.14 5.34 5.22
C SER A 103 -14.87 5.87 3.81
N GLY A 104 -15.17 7.14 3.51
CA GLY A 104 -15.03 7.69 2.16
C GLY A 104 -15.95 7.02 1.12
N GLY A 105 -17.18 6.71 1.53
CA GLY A 105 -18.16 5.92 0.76
C GLY A 105 -18.31 4.49 1.29
N PRO A 106 -19.25 3.69 0.76
CA PRO A 106 -19.48 2.33 1.22
C PRO A 106 -18.20 1.48 1.10
N LEU A 107 -17.75 0.90 2.23
CA LEU A 107 -16.53 0.10 2.33
C LEU A 107 -15.23 0.81 1.88
N GLY A 108 -15.21 2.15 1.78
CA GLY A 108 -14.13 2.83 1.06
C GLY A 108 -12.73 2.67 1.65
N THR A 109 -12.56 2.77 2.98
CA THR A 109 -11.27 2.61 3.68
C THR A 109 -10.97 1.17 4.12
N ILE A 110 -11.79 0.19 3.71
CA ILE A 110 -11.72 -1.17 4.27
C ILE A 110 -10.37 -1.84 4.01
N VAL A 111 -9.77 -1.61 2.84
CA VAL A 111 -8.49 -2.23 2.45
C VAL A 111 -7.37 -1.68 3.31
N THR A 112 -7.28 -0.36 3.44
CA THR A 112 -6.37 0.32 4.38
C THR A 112 -6.53 -0.24 5.79
N GLN A 113 -7.76 -0.32 6.31
CA GLN A 113 -8.01 -0.78 7.68
C GLN A 113 -7.64 -2.25 7.91
N ILE A 114 -7.85 -3.13 6.92
CA ILE A 114 -7.46 -4.55 7.02
C ILE A 114 -5.94 -4.70 7.12
N GLU A 115 -5.16 -3.84 6.46
CA GLU A 115 -3.69 -3.86 6.53
C GLU A 115 -3.15 -3.56 7.94
N LEU A 116 -3.98 -3.04 8.87
CA LEU A 116 -3.61 -2.98 10.29
C LEU A 116 -3.17 -4.36 10.81
N VAL A 117 -3.75 -5.47 10.34
CA VAL A 117 -3.36 -6.83 10.74
C VAL A 117 -1.88 -7.13 10.45
N LEU A 118 -1.34 -6.59 9.35
CA LEU A 118 0.07 -6.74 8.99
C LEU A 118 0.96 -5.79 9.80
N ILE A 119 0.47 -4.59 10.10
CA ILE A 119 1.12 -3.65 11.02
C ILE A 119 1.18 -4.23 12.45
N PHE A 120 0.11 -4.89 12.92
CA PHE A 120 0.07 -5.61 14.19
C PHE A 120 1.18 -6.66 14.27
N ALA A 121 1.38 -7.44 13.20
CA ALA A 121 2.47 -8.42 13.16
C ALA A 121 3.85 -7.77 13.33
N ALA A 122 4.09 -6.61 12.70
CA ALA A 122 5.34 -5.86 12.89
C ALA A 122 5.49 -5.32 14.32
N LEU A 123 4.41 -4.82 14.92
CA LEU A 123 4.40 -4.30 16.29
C LEU A 123 4.58 -5.40 17.34
N GLU A 124 4.06 -6.62 17.12
CA GLU A 124 4.31 -7.79 17.98
C GLU A 124 5.80 -8.14 18.07
N LYS A 125 6.60 -7.78 17.06
CA LYS A 125 8.07 -7.95 17.06
C LYS A 125 8.80 -6.85 17.81
N GLY A 126 8.07 -5.81 18.22
CA GLY A 126 8.56 -4.61 18.87
C GLY A 126 9.15 -3.59 17.91
N TRP A 127 8.90 -3.68 16.61
CA TRP A 127 9.41 -2.67 15.67
C TRP A 127 8.68 -1.34 15.85
N VAL A 128 9.40 -0.23 15.68
CA VAL A 128 8.78 1.08 15.48
C VAL A 128 8.20 1.10 14.07
N VAL A 129 6.89 1.25 13.92
CA VAL A 129 6.24 1.27 12.59
C VAL A 129 5.88 2.70 12.20
N THR A 130 6.29 3.11 11.00
CA THR A 130 5.91 4.38 10.37
C THR A 130 5.06 4.08 9.14
N VAL A 131 3.91 4.73 9.02
CA VAL A 131 3.04 4.64 7.84
C VAL A 131 2.89 6.03 7.24
N PRO A 132 3.64 6.38 6.18
CA PRO A 132 3.52 7.67 5.54
C PRO A 132 2.27 7.73 4.64
N ASP A 133 1.60 8.88 4.61
CA ASP A 133 0.61 9.21 3.60
C ASP A 133 1.35 9.54 2.29
N PHE A 134 1.89 8.53 1.61
CA PHE A 134 2.85 8.71 0.52
C PHE A 134 2.24 9.37 -0.73
N GLN A 135 0.91 9.36 -0.87
CA GLN A 135 0.23 10.12 -1.92
C GLN A 135 0.23 11.64 -1.63
N GLY A 136 0.51 12.01 -0.38
CA GLY A 136 0.61 13.37 0.15
C GLY A 136 -0.69 14.18 0.04
N PRO A 137 -0.64 15.51 0.28
CA PRO A 137 -1.83 16.34 0.52
C PRO A 137 -2.82 16.43 -0.67
N LYS A 138 -2.42 15.98 -1.86
CA LYS A 138 -3.25 16.00 -3.07
C LYS A 138 -3.93 14.66 -3.36
N GLY A 139 -3.70 13.61 -2.57
CA GLY A 139 -4.17 12.25 -2.88
C GLY A 139 -3.67 11.80 -4.25
N ALA A 140 -2.38 12.00 -4.53
CA ALA A 140 -1.79 11.79 -5.86
C ALA A 140 -1.50 10.31 -6.16
N PHE A 141 -2.54 9.47 -6.20
CA PHE A 141 -2.42 8.06 -6.54
C PHE A 141 -1.73 7.87 -7.91
N LEU A 142 -0.79 6.92 -7.98
CA LEU A 142 0.10 6.62 -9.11
C LEU A 142 1.19 7.66 -9.44
N ALA A 143 1.29 8.76 -8.70
CA ALA A 143 2.46 9.64 -8.74
C ALA A 143 3.62 9.02 -7.94
N ASN A 144 4.21 7.94 -8.49
CA ASN A 144 5.10 7.06 -7.76
C ASN A 144 6.46 7.70 -7.40
N VAL A 145 6.95 8.66 -8.19
CA VAL A 145 8.16 9.42 -7.82
C VAL A 145 7.95 10.24 -6.55
N ARG A 146 6.80 10.94 -6.47
CA ARG A 146 6.37 11.65 -5.26
C ARG A 146 6.23 10.69 -4.07
N ALA A 147 5.60 9.52 -4.30
CA ALA A 147 5.44 8.51 -3.26
C ALA A 147 6.78 8.04 -2.70
N GLY A 148 7.77 7.79 -3.56
CA GLY A 148 9.12 7.42 -3.14
C GLY A 148 9.81 8.49 -2.30
N HIS A 149 9.71 9.78 -2.67
CA HIS A 149 10.20 10.88 -1.83
C HIS A 149 9.51 10.92 -0.47
N ALA A 150 8.18 10.83 -0.44
CA ALA A 150 7.41 10.86 0.80
C ALA A 150 7.77 9.70 1.75
N VAL A 151 8.05 8.50 1.21
CA VAL A 151 8.52 7.36 2.02
C VAL A 151 9.92 7.63 2.60
N LEU A 152 10.87 8.12 1.79
CA LEU A 152 12.23 8.41 2.25
C LEU A 152 12.26 9.54 3.28
N ASP A 153 11.49 10.60 3.05
CA ASP A 153 11.36 11.72 3.98
C ASP A 153 10.59 11.32 5.24
N GLY A 154 9.62 10.41 5.13
CA GLY A 154 8.96 9.78 6.27
C GLY A 154 9.96 9.01 7.14
N ILE A 155 10.90 8.28 6.54
CA ILE A 155 11.97 7.59 7.28
C ILE A 155 12.88 8.61 7.99
N ARG A 156 13.30 9.67 7.30
CA ARG A 156 14.09 10.77 7.90
C ARG A 156 13.36 11.38 9.10
N ALA A 157 12.08 11.71 8.94
CA ALA A 157 11.25 12.29 9.99
C ALA A 157 11.14 11.35 11.19
N THR A 158 10.96 10.05 10.96
CA THR A 158 10.97 9.05 12.03
C THR A 158 12.30 9.05 12.77
N LEU A 159 13.44 8.93 12.07
CA LEU A 159 14.76 8.93 12.71
C LEU A 159 15.08 10.25 13.43
N ALA A 160 14.54 11.38 12.97
CA ALA A 160 14.65 12.68 13.62
C ALA A 160 13.75 12.83 14.86
N SER A 161 12.73 11.96 15.02
CA SER A 161 11.70 12.07 16.05
C SER A 161 12.06 11.43 17.40
N SER A 162 13.33 11.09 17.67
CA SER A 162 13.73 10.34 18.88
C SER A 162 13.20 10.90 20.19
N GLU A 163 13.15 12.23 20.34
CA GLU A 163 12.65 12.89 21.55
C GLU A 163 11.14 12.74 21.73
N LEU A 164 10.41 12.50 20.64
CA LEU A 164 8.96 12.34 20.60
C LEU A 164 8.54 10.86 20.69
N THR A 165 9.26 9.98 19.99
CA THR A 165 8.85 8.58 19.77
C THR A 165 9.74 7.56 20.48
N GLY A 166 10.90 7.97 20.98
CA GLY A 166 11.90 7.08 21.58
C GLY A 166 12.67 6.22 20.57
N VAL A 167 12.43 6.36 19.26
CA VAL A 167 13.18 5.64 18.22
C VAL A 167 14.64 6.08 18.23
N ASN A 168 15.57 5.15 18.02
CA ASN A 168 16.99 5.50 17.90
C ASN A 168 17.23 6.23 16.57
N LYS A 169 17.98 7.34 16.59
CA LYS A 169 18.39 8.09 15.38
C LYS A 169 19.17 7.24 14.36
N LYS A 170 19.76 6.12 14.81
CA LYS A 170 20.51 5.13 14.03
C LYS A 170 19.76 3.80 13.88
N ALA A 171 18.44 3.78 14.15
CA ALA A 171 17.63 2.58 14.03
C ALA A 171 17.82 1.97 12.64
N ARG A 172 17.90 0.64 12.59
CA ARG A 172 17.91 -0.11 11.34
C ARG A 172 16.52 -0.06 10.73
N VAL A 173 16.42 0.42 9.50
CA VAL A 173 15.14 0.59 8.82
C VAL A 173 14.96 -0.42 7.69
N THR A 174 13.76 -0.98 7.58
CA THR A 174 13.31 -1.74 6.40
C THR A 174 12.02 -1.14 5.84
N MET A 175 11.68 -1.47 4.59
CA MET A 175 10.46 -1.03 3.92
C MET A 175 9.58 -2.23 3.54
N TRP A 176 8.27 -2.06 3.59
CA TRP A 176 7.32 -3.08 3.14
C TRP A 176 6.04 -2.47 2.58
N GLY A 177 5.62 -2.96 1.42
CA GLY A 177 4.32 -2.64 0.85
C GLY A 177 3.82 -3.73 -0.08
N TYR A 178 2.50 -3.83 -0.21
CA TYR A 178 1.81 -4.72 -1.14
C TYR A 178 0.98 -3.91 -2.14
N SER A 179 0.81 -4.39 -3.38
CA SER A 179 0.02 -3.73 -4.43
C SER A 179 0.45 -2.27 -4.63
N GLY A 180 -0.45 -1.26 -4.51
CA GLY A 180 -0.09 0.16 -4.58
C GLY A 180 1.02 0.56 -3.59
N GLY A 181 1.01 -0.01 -2.38
CA GLY A 181 2.07 0.21 -1.39
C GLY A 181 3.44 -0.31 -1.82
N SER A 182 3.49 -1.38 -2.62
CA SER A 182 4.75 -1.91 -3.17
C SER A 182 5.40 -0.94 -4.17
N LEU A 183 4.61 -0.11 -4.84
CA LEU A 183 5.11 0.94 -5.73
C LEU A 183 5.81 2.03 -4.93
N ALA A 184 5.20 2.47 -3.83
CA ALA A 184 5.81 3.45 -2.93
C ALA A 184 7.12 2.93 -2.32
N SER A 185 7.16 1.70 -1.80
CA SER A 185 8.40 1.10 -1.28
C SER A 185 9.45 0.88 -2.38
N GLY A 186 9.02 0.47 -3.58
CA GLY A 186 9.88 0.21 -4.73
C GLY A 186 10.54 1.49 -5.26
N PHE A 187 9.75 2.55 -5.46
CA PHE A 187 10.26 3.86 -5.86
C PHE A 187 11.15 4.49 -4.80
N ALA A 188 10.83 4.32 -3.51
CA ALA A 188 11.74 4.73 -2.45
C ALA A 188 13.09 4.03 -2.57
N ALA A 189 13.12 2.72 -2.86
CA ALA A 189 14.36 1.97 -3.05
C ALA A 189 15.14 2.40 -4.31
N GLU A 190 14.45 2.71 -5.41
CA GLU A 190 15.04 3.24 -6.64
C GLU A 190 15.64 4.64 -6.46
N LEU A 191 14.96 5.52 -5.71
CA LEU A 191 15.36 6.91 -5.51
C LEU A 191 16.41 7.09 -4.40
N GLN A 192 16.44 6.18 -3.42
CA GLN A 192 17.34 6.26 -2.26
C GLN A 192 18.80 6.58 -2.64
N PRO A 193 19.43 5.93 -3.65
CA PRO A 193 20.84 6.19 -3.96
C PRO A 193 21.16 7.63 -4.36
N LYS A 194 20.18 8.40 -4.86
CA LYS A 194 20.36 9.79 -5.30
C LYS A 194 19.69 10.79 -4.36
N TYR A 195 18.46 10.52 -3.93
CA TYR A 195 17.65 11.45 -3.13
C TYR A 195 17.96 11.38 -1.63
N ALA A 196 18.28 10.19 -1.11
CA ALA A 196 18.54 9.96 0.30
C ALA A 196 19.74 9.02 0.53
N PRO A 197 20.92 9.33 -0.03
CA PRO A 197 22.09 8.44 0.02
C PRO A 197 22.59 8.18 1.45
N GLU A 198 22.25 9.04 2.40
CA GLU A 198 22.59 8.90 3.83
C GLU A 198 21.72 7.87 4.56
N LEU A 199 20.54 7.52 4.03
CA LEU A 199 19.68 6.52 4.64
C LEU A 199 20.19 5.10 4.35
N ASN A 200 20.64 4.40 5.39
CA ASN A 200 21.02 3.00 5.28
C ASN A 200 19.80 2.07 5.49
N ILE A 201 19.06 1.82 4.40
CA ILE A 201 17.88 0.94 4.42
C ILE A 201 18.35 -0.52 4.25
N ALA A 202 18.04 -1.36 5.24
CA ALA A 202 18.54 -2.73 5.32
C ALA A 202 17.85 -3.70 4.34
N GLY A 203 16.67 -3.35 3.85
CA GLY A 203 15.96 -4.12 2.83
C GLY A 203 14.55 -3.60 2.56
N ALA A 204 14.00 -3.95 1.40
CA ALA A 204 12.62 -3.63 1.02
C ALA A 204 11.90 -4.89 0.52
N ALA A 205 10.74 -5.20 1.12
CA ALA A 205 9.85 -6.26 0.66
C ALA A 205 8.71 -5.68 -0.18
N LEU A 206 8.57 -6.16 -1.42
CA LEU A 206 7.64 -5.68 -2.43
C LEU A 206 6.71 -6.82 -2.85
N GLY A 207 5.42 -6.71 -2.50
CA GLY A 207 4.44 -7.75 -2.80
C GLY A 207 3.42 -7.34 -3.84
N GLY A 208 3.00 -8.26 -4.71
CA GLY A 208 1.93 -7.97 -5.67
C GLY A 208 2.28 -6.83 -6.63
N THR A 209 3.58 -6.62 -6.89
CA THR A 209 4.10 -5.41 -7.55
C THR A 209 3.44 -5.12 -8.89
N VAL A 210 3.07 -3.85 -9.11
CA VAL A 210 2.39 -3.35 -10.32
C VAL A 210 3.27 -2.35 -11.10
N PRO A 211 4.39 -2.80 -11.68
CA PRO A 211 5.49 -1.91 -12.03
C PRO A 211 5.21 -0.97 -13.21
N ARG A 212 4.15 -1.21 -14.00
CA ARG A 212 3.77 -0.37 -15.15
C ARG A 212 2.28 -0.09 -15.10
N ILE A 213 1.91 1.18 -15.28
CA ILE A 213 0.50 1.62 -15.24
C ILE A 213 -0.23 1.32 -16.56
N GLU A 214 0.42 1.61 -17.69
CA GLU A 214 -0.16 1.45 -19.03
C GLU A 214 -0.84 0.09 -19.29
N PRO A 215 -0.19 -1.07 -19.05
CA PRO A 215 -0.81 -2.36 -19.33
C PRO A 215 -1.92 -2.75 -18.34
N VAL A 216 -2.01 -2.08 -17.19
CA VAL A 216 -3.04 -2.35 -16.17
C VAL A 216 -4.40 -1.84 -16.62
N ILE A 217 -4.44 -0.66 -17.26
CA ILE A 217 -5.69 -0.03 -17.73
C ILE A 217 -6.54 -0.99 -18.59
N PRO A 218 -6.03 -1.58 -19.69
CA PRO A 218 -6.78 -2.56 -20.45
C PRO A 218 -7.01 -3.88 -19.70
N SER A 219 -6.10 -4.31 -18.82
CA SER A 219 -6.21 -5.55 -18.05
C SER A 219 -7.41 -5.56 -17.11
N ILE A 220 -7.70 -4.41 -16.47
CA ILE A 220 -8.77 -4.29 -15.48
C ILE A 220 -10.04 -3.64 -16.01
N ASN A 221 -10.04 -3.10 -17.22
CA ASN A 221 -11.25 -2.53 -17.83
C ASN A 221 -12.36 -3.58 -17.91
N LYS A 222 -13.61 -3.19 -17.62
CA LYS A 222 -14.78 -4.09 -17.56
C LYS A 222 -14.66 -5.23 -16.54
N SER A 223 -13.74 -5.13 -15.58
CA SER A 223 -13.61 -6.10 -14.48
C SER A 223 -14.11 -5.50 -13.15
N LEU A 224 -14.09 -6.32 -12.09
CA LEU A 224 -14.34 -5.85 -10.72
C LEU A 224 -13.33 -4.78 -10.25
N PHE A 225 -12.14 -4.70 -10.88
CA PHE A 225 -11.08 -3.77 -10.50
C PHE A 225 -11.12 -2.45 -11.27
N THR A 226 -12.11 -2.23 -12.14
CA THR A 226 -12.23 -1.03 -13.00
C THR A 226 -12.17 0.28 -12.21
N GLY A 227 -12.63 0.31 -10.95
CA GLY A 227 -12.59 1.53 -10.13
C GLY A 227 -11.19 2.04 -9.75
N LEU A 228 -10.12 1.27 -10.00
CA LEU A 228 -8.74 1.76 -9.88
C LEU A 228 -8.45 2.81 -10.96
N VAL A 229 -9.08 2.71 -12.13
CA VAL A 229 -8.80 3.58 -13.27
C VAL A 229 -9.18 5.05 -13.00
N PRO A 230 -10.41 5.41 -12.59
CA PRO A 230 -10.73 6.80 -12.28
C PRO A 230 -9.91 7.32 -11.10
N GLY A 231 -9.67 6.51 -10.06
CA GLY A 231 -8.78 6.89 -8.95
C GLY A 231 -7.35 7.18 -9.43
N GLY A 232 -6.77 6.31 -10.24
CA GLY A 232 -5.41 6.46 -10.76
C GLY A 232 -5.26 7.66 -11.68
N ILE A 233 -6.21 7.86 -12.60
CA ILE A 233 -6.20 9.00 -13.53
C ILE A 233 -6.32 10.33 -12.77
N LEU A 234 -7.25 10.43 -11.81
CA LEU A 234 -7.49 11.66 -11.06
C LEU A 234 -6.38 11.95 -10.06
N GLY A 235 -5.80 10.90 -9.45
CA GLY A 235 -4.64 11.01 -8.57
C GLY A 235 -3.40 11.48 -9.35
N LEU A 236 -3.10 10.85 -10.49
CA LEU A 236 -1.99 11.29 -11.34
C LEU A 236 -2.22 12.72 -11.86
N GLY A 237 -3.47 13.05 -12.21
CA GLY A 237 -3.86 14.41 -12.61
C GLY A 237 -3.62 15.47 -11.54
N SER A 238 -3.70 15.14 -10.24
CA SER A 238 -3.44 16.12 -9.17
C SER A 238 -1.96 16.48 -9.04
N GLU A 239 -1.05 15.60 -9.50
CA GLU A 239 0.38 15.87 -9.54
C GLU A 239 0.86 16.42 -10.89
N TYR A 240 0.27 15.96 -12.00
CA TYR A 240 0.64 16.35 -13.35
C TYR A 240 -0.50 17.14 -14.01
N PRO A 241 -0.49 18.49 -13.98
CA PRO A 241 -1.60 19.33 -14.46
C PRO A 241 -1.99 19.10 -15.93
N VAL A 242 -1.04 18.65 -16.75
CA VAL A 242 -1.32 18.28 -18.14
C VAL A 242 -2.34 17.14 -18.22
N ILE A 243 -2.20 16.09 -17.40
CA ILE A 243 -3.15 14.98 -17.32
C ILE A 243 -4.52 15.52 -16.90
N GLU A 244 -4.59 16.37 -15.87
CA GLU A 244 -5.86 16.98 -15.45
C GLU A 244 -6.54 17.78 -16.58
N SER A 245 -5.78 18.60 -17.32
CA SER A 245 -6.30 19.37 -18.47
C SER A 245 -6.93 18.45 -19.53
N ILE A 246 -6.24 17.36 -19.87
CA ILE A 246 -6.69 16.43 -20.90
C ILE A 246 -7.96 15.73 -20.47
N ILE A 247 -7.98 15.18 -19.25
CA ILE A 247 -9.16 14.52 -18.71
C ILE A 247 -10.35 15.46 -18.68
N ASN A 248 -10.15 16.72 -18.26
CA ASN A 248 -11.21 17.73 -18.28
C ASN A 248 -11.75 18.01 -19.69
N SER A 249 -10.88 18.01 -20.71
CA SER A 249 -11.27 18.26 -22.11
C SER A 249 -11.90 17.04 -22.80
N GLN A 250 -11.49 15.83 -22.41
CA GLN A 250 -11.83 14.58 -23.07
C GLN A 250 -13.00 13.85 -22.42
N ILE A 251 -13.30 14.10 -21.15
CA ILE A 251 -14.43 13.45 -20.49
C ILE A 251 -15.76 13.84 -21.15
N LYS A 252 -16.63 12.86 -21.38
CA LYS A 252 -17.98 13.09 -21.89
C LYS A 252 -18.85 13.77 -20.82
N PRO A 253 -19.64 14.81 -21.16
CA PRO A 253 -20.44 15.55 -20.18
C PRO A 253 -21.32 14.65 -19.30
N GLU A 254 -21.98 13.66 -19.89
CA GLU A 254 -22.88 12.70 -19.22
C GLU A 254 -22.15 11.71 -18.30
N LYS A 255 -20.83 11.59 -18.43
CA LYS A 255 -19.98 10.73 -17.58
C LYS A 255 -19.20 11.50 -16.53
N ARG A 256 -19.17 12.84 -16.65
CA ARG A 256 -18.29 13.72 -15.87
C ARG A 256 -18.54 13.64 -14.37
N GLU A 257 -19.80 13.77 -13.94
CA GLU A 257 -20.14 13.74 -12.52
C GLU A 257 -19.72 12.41 -11.89
N LYS A 258 -20.08 11.30 -12.54
CA LYS A 258 -19.72 9.96 -12.07
C LYS A 258 -18.21 9.82 -11.94
N PHE A 259 -17.44 10.09 -13.00
CA PHE A 259 -15.98 9.98 -12.97
C PHE A 259 -15.31 10.82 -11.88
N LEU A 260 -15.72 12.09 -11.75
CA LEU A 260 -15.15 13.01 -10.76
C LEU A 260 -15.52 12.64 -9.31
N LYS A 261 -16.52 11.78 -9.11
CA LYS A 261 -16.89 11.24 -7.80
C LYS A 261 -15.72 10.55 -7.10
N ALA A 262 -14.79 9.95 -7.86
CA ALA A 262 -13.60 9.29 -7.32
C ALA A 262 -12.63 10.26 -6.58
N ARG A 263 -12.75 11.59 -6.77
CA ARG A 263 -12.01 12.58 -5.94
C ARG A 263 -12.51 12.69 -4.50
N LYS A 264 -13.70 12.14 -4.22
CA LYS A 264 -14.38 12.22 -2.93
C LYS A 264 -14.62 10.84 -2.31
N GLN A 265 -14.01 9.79 -2.89
CA GLN A 265 -14.24 8.41 -2.50
C GLN A 265 -12.93 7.66 -2.33
N CYS A 266 -12.94 6.73 -1.39
CA CYS A 266 -11.82 5.82 -1.16
C CYS A 266 -11.96 4.54 -1.97
N PHE A 267 -10.87 3.79 -2.04
CA PHE A 267 -10.69 2.65 -2.94
C PHE A 267 -11.89 1.69 -2.99
N GLY A 268 -12.38 1.23 -1.83
CA GLY A 268 -13.49 0.26 -1.79
C GLY A 268 -14.81 0.79 -2.39
N ALA A 269 -15.09 2.10 -2.25
CA ALA A 269 -16.27 2.71 -2.82
C ALA A 269 -16.14 2.87 -4.34
N ASN A 270 -14.92 3.16 -4.84
CA ASN A 270 -14.63 3.16 -6.27
C ASN A 270 -14.82 1.75 -6.87
N MET A 271 -14.39 0.69 -6.18
CA MET A 271 -14.64 -0.68 -6.64
C MET A 271 -16.12 -0.96 -6.86
N LEU A 272 -16.99 -0.52 -5.95
CA LEU A 272 -18.43 -0.74 -6.06
C LEU A 272 -19.06 0.10 -7.19
N ASP A 273 -18.71 1.38 -7.29
CA ASP A 273 -19.37 2.31 -8.22
C ASP A 273 -19.01 2.07 -9.70
N TYR A 274 -17.80 1.56 -9.98
CA TYR A 274 -17.28 1.40 -11.33
C TYR A 274 -17.11 -0.06 -11.76
N ALA A 275 -17.51 -1.04 -10.94
CA ALA A 275 -17.41 -2.45 -11.27
C ALA A 275 -18.01 -2.74 -12.66
N PHE A 276 -17.23 -3.46 -13.49
CA PHE A 276 -17.60 -3.90 -14.85
C PHE A 276 -17.87 -2.80 -15.87
N GLU A 277 -17.58 -1.55 -15.56
CA GLU A 277 -17.78 -0.47 -16.52
C GLU A 277 -16.69 -0.44 -17.60
N ASP A 278 -17.04 0.15 -18.75
CA ASP A 278 -16.07 0.42 -19.81
C ASP A 278 -15.47 1.81 -19.63
N MET A 279 -14.25 1.88 -19.12
CA MET A 279 -13.62 3.16 -18.80
C MET A 279 -13.22 3.94 -20.06
N TYR A 280 -12.99 3.28 -21.19
CA TYR A 280 -12.77 3.98 -22.47
C TYR A 280 -14.04 4.71 -22.93
N SER A 281 -15.23 4.24 -22.54
CA SER A 281 -16.50 4.89 -22.89
C SER A 281 -16.70 6.24 -22.21
N TYR A 282 -15.92 6.56 -21.16
CA TYR A 282 -15.99 7.82 -20.44
C TYR A 282 -15.40 9.01 -21.20
N PHE A 283 -14.56 8.74 -22.21
CA PHE A 283 -13.84 9.76 -22.96
C PHE A 283 -14.40 9.90 -24.38
N LYS A 284 -14.29 11.12 -24.93
CA LYS A 284 -14.64 11.45 -26.32
C LYS A 284 -13.74 10.68 -27.29
N ASP A 285 -12.44 10.70 -27.01
CA ASP A 285 -11.43 9.86 -27.64
C ASP A 285 -11.10 8.66 -26.73
N PRO A 286 -11.42 7.41 -27.14
CA PRO A 286 -11.07 6.20 -26.39
C PRO A 286 -9.55 6.01 -26.23
N GLU A 287 -8.73 6.61 -27.09
CA GLU A 287 -7.28 6.45 -27.09
C GLU A 287 -6.57 7.53 -26.26
N VAL A 288 -7.31 8.42 -25.58
CA VAL A 288 -6.74 9.52 -24.79
C VAL A 288 -5.68 9.07 -23.78
N LEU A 289 -5.83 7.88 -23.20
CA LEU A 289 -4.90 7.33 -22.21
C LEU A 289 -3.61 6.75 -22.83
N MET A 290 -3.56 6.65 -24.16
CA MET A 290 -2.44 6.12 -24.95
C MET A 290 -1.70 7.22 -25.72
N LEU A 291 -2.05 8.49 -25.53
CA LEU A 291 -1.38 9.61 -26.18
C LEU A 291 0.11 9.66 -25.78
N PRO A 292 1.03 10.04 -26.68
CA PRO A 292 2.48 9.93 -26.43
C PRO A 292 2.96 10.58 -25.13
N TYR A 293 2.48 11.79 -24.84
CA TYR A 293 2.88 12.51 -23.62
C TYR A 293 2.20 11.92 -22.35
N VAL A 294 1.04 11.24 -22.47
CA VAL A 294 0.47 10.47 -21.34
C VAL A 294 1.38 9.30 -21.05
N ASN A 295 1.76 8.55 -22.09
CA ASN A 295 2.68 7.43 -21.98
C ASN A 295 4.04 7.83 -21.40
N GLU A 296 4.55 9.02 -21.72
CA GLU A 296 5.77 9.55 -21.10
C GLU A 296 5.63 9.70 -19.57
N ILE A 297 4.51 10.27 -19.10
CA ILE A 297 4.24 10.41 -17.66
C ILE A 297 4.03 9.05 -17.00
N LEU A 298 3.32 8.12 -17.66
CA LEU A 298 3.13 6.76 -17.16
C LEU A 298 4.46 6.00 -17.08
N ALA A 299 5.35 6.18 -18.06
CA ALA A 299 6.68 5.60 -18.09
C ALA A 299 7.57 6.21 -16.99
N TYR A 300 7.51 7.51 -16.77
CA TYR A 300 8.21 8.20 -15.68
C TYR A 300 7.78 7.70 -14.29
N ASN A 301 6.54 7.22 -14.16
CA ASN A 301 6.01 6.59 -12.94
C ASN A 301 5.99 5.05 -13.03
N SER A 302 6.78 4.44 -13.91
CA SER A 302 7.01 2.99 -13.95
C SER A 302 8.29 2.60 -13.22
N MET A 303 8.31 1.40 -12.62
CA MET A 303 9.51 0.87 -11.95
C MET A 303 10.57 0.39 -12.96
N GLY A 304 11.79 0.19 -12.48
CA GLY A 304 12.95 -0.25 -13.27
C GLY A 304 13.76 0.88 -13.88
N GLN A 305 13.53 2.14 -13.47
CA GLN A 305 14.22 3.31 -14.04
C GLN A 305 15.56 3.58 -13.36
N ASN A 306 15.68 3.23 -12.08
CA ASN A 306 16.95 3.31 -11.34
C ASN A 306 17.24 1.98 -10.62
N THR A 307 18.51 1.71 -10.36
CA THR A 307 18.94 0.49 -9.69
C THR A 307 18.98 0.70 -8.17
N PRO A 308 18.20 -0.06 -7.38
CA PRO A 308 18.27 0.02 -5.93
C PRO A 308 19.64 -0.45 -5.39
N LYS A 309 20.19 0.27 -4.41
CA LYS A 309 21.28 -0.23 -3.56
C LYS A 309 20.75 -1.08 -2.40
N THR A 310 19.56 -0.76 -1.92
CA THR A 310 18.82 -1.53 -0.93
C THR A 310 18.51 -2.92 -1.47
N PRO A 311 18.79 -4.00 -0.71
CA PRO A 311 18.37 -5.34 -1.13
C PRO A 311 16.85 -5.44 -1.24
N ILE A 312 16.38 -6.15 -2.26
CA ILE A 312 14.95 -6.24 -2.57
C ILE A 312 14.48 -7.69 -2.43
N PHE A 313 13.36 -7.89 -1.73
CA PHE A 313 12.59 -9.12 -1.77
C PHE A 313 11.28 -8.86 -2.51
N ILE A 314 11.06 -9.57 -3.60
CA ILE A 314 9.84 -9.50 -4.40
C ILE A 314 9.04 -10.79 -4.20
N TYR A 315 7.75 -10.66 -3.93
CA TYR A 315 6.84 -11.82 -3.94
C TYR A 315 5.61 -11.53 -4.80
N LYS A 316 5.28 -12.46 -5.70
CA LYS A 316 4.26 -12.24 -6.74
C LYS A 316 3.43 -13.48 -6.97
N ALA A 317 2.12 -13.29 -7.08
CA ALA A 317 1.21 -14.32 -7.56
C ALA A 317 1.41 -14.58 -9.06
N ALA A 318 1.46 -15.86 -9.45
CA ALA A 318 1.52 -16.27 -10.85
C ALA A 318 0.23 -15.92 -11.61
N ASN A 319 -0.92 -16.00 -10.92
CA ASN A 319 -2.24 -15.77 -11.50
C ASN A 319 -2.80 -14.38 -11.16
N ASP A 320 -1.92 -13.38 -11.04
CA ASP A 320 -2.34 -12.02 -10.74
C ASP A 320 -3.14 -11.40 -11.89
N VAL A 321 -4.37 -11.02 -11.58
CA VAL A 321 -5.36 -10.52 -12.53
C VAL A 321 -5.32 -9.00 -12.72
N ILE A 322 -4.57 -8.27 -11.90
CA ILE A 322 -4.42 -6.81 -12.00
C ILE A 322 -3.16 -6.46 -12.77
N SER A 323 -2.05 -7.09 -12.41
CA SER A 323 -0.74 -6.87 -13.02
C SER A 323 -0.10 -8.19 -13.33
N ALA A 324 0.05 -8.50 -14.62
CA ALA A 324 0.64 -9.75 -15.07
C ALA A 324 2.03 -9.98 -14.43
N HIS A 325 2.28 -11.23 -14.03
CA HIS A 325 3.52 -11.64 -13.35
C HIS A 325 4.79 -11.26 -14.12
N ASN A 326 4.74 -11.38 -15.46
CA ASN A 326 5.87 -11.07 -16.34
C ASN A 326 6.35 -9.61 -16.24
N LEU A 327 5.46 -8.66 -15.92
CA LEU A 327 5.83 -7.26 -15.72
C LEU A 327 6.76 -7.11 -14.52
N THR A 328 6.47 -7.79 -13.41
CA THR A 328 7.35 -7.83 -12.23
C THR A 328 8.63 -8.60 -12.51
N ALA A 329 8.55 -9.70 -13.27
CA ALA A 329 9.74 -10.46 -13.68
C ALA A 329 10.72 -9.62 -14.50
N ALA A 330 10.21 -8.74 -15.39
CA ALA A 330 11.04 -7.83 -16.17
C ALA A 330 11.76 -6.79 -15.29
N VAL A 331 11.13 -6.29 -14.22
CA VAL A 331 11.79 -5.41 -13.25
C VAL A 331 12.90 -6.15 -12.51
N TYR A 332 12.67 -7.40 -12.09
CA TYR A 332 13.73 -8.24 -11.53
C TYR A 332 14.91 -8.35 -12.51
N ASP A 333 14.64 -8.66 -13.78
CA ASP A 333 15.70 -8.87 -14.78
C ASP A 333 16.50 -7.57 -15.01
N THR A 334 15.80 -6.42 -15.03
CA THR A 334 16.41 -5.08 -15.12
C THR A 334 17.31 -4.78 -13.93
N TYR A 335 16.82 -4.98 -12.71
CA TYR A 335 17.61 -4.80 -11.49
C TYR A 335 18.80 -5.75 -11.44
N CYS A 336 18.62 -6.99 -11.87
CA CYS A 336 19.66 -7.99 -11.85
C CYS A 336 20.78 -7.68 -12.83
N ALA A 337 20.44 -7.29 -14.06
CA ALA A 337 21.40 -6.85 -15.07
C ALA A 337 22.22 -5.64 -14.60
N ALA A 338 21.65 -4.80 -13.74
CA ALA A 338 22.33 -3.66 -13.15
C ALA A 338 23.09 -3.95 -11.84
N GLY A 339 23.13 -5.22 -11.40
CA GLY A 339 23.92 -5.66 -10.24
C GLY A 339 23.26 -5.48 -8.87
N ALA A 340 21.94 -5.29 -8.81
CA ALA A 340 21.21 -5.26 -7.55
C ALA A 340 21.16 -6.65 -6.88
N ASN A 341 20.85 -6.68 -5.57
CA ASN A 341 20.57 -7.91 -4.86
C ASN A 341 19.05 -8.10 -4.76
N VAL A 342 18.52 -9.11 -5.45
CA VAL A 342 17.07 -9.33 -5.54
C VAL A 342 16.72 -10.79 -5.31
N GLU A 343 15.86 -11.05 -4.33
CA GLU A 343 15.21 -12.35 -4.16
C GLU A 343 13.78 -12.24 -4.69
N PHE A 344 13.38 -13.10 -5.63
CA PHE A 344 12.06 -13.06 -6.26
C PHE A 344 11.36 -14.40 -6.13
N ARG A 345 10.26 -14.42 -5.37
CA ARG A 345 9.43 -15.61 -5.14
C ARG A 345 8.09 -15.53 -5.87
N THR A 346 7.73 -16.60 -6.56
CA THR A 346 6.46 -16.73 -7.29
C THR A 346 5.55 -17.74 -6.60
N ASP A 347 4.32 -17.33 -6.24
CA ASP A 347 3.28 -18.21 -5.70
C ASP A 347 2.36 -18.70 -6.83
N LEU A 348 2.32 -20.03 -7.04
CA LEU A 348 1.56 -20.66 -8.14
C LEU A 348 0.04 -20.75 -7.90
N THR A 349 -0.40 -20.63 -6.65
CA THR A 349 -1.82 -20.82 -6.27
C THR A 349 -2.55 -19.53 -5.98
N ALA A 350 -1.82 -18.44 -5.74
CA ALA A 350 -2.38 -17.14 -5.45
C ALA A 350 -2.79 -16.36 -6.72
N ASP A 351 -3.72 -15.44 -6.51
CA ASP A 351 -4.04 -14.28 -7.35
C ASP A 351 -3.57 -12.98 -6.65
N HIS A 352 -3.94 -11.82 -7.19
CA HIS A 352 -3.52 -10.52 -6.62
C HIS A 352 -3.98 -10.33 -5.16
N ALA A 353 -5.23 -10.66 -4.84
CA ALA A 353 -5.78 -10.41 -3.51
C ALA A 353 -5.23 -11.42 -2.49
N SER A 354 -5.29 -12.71 -2.83
CA SER A 354 -4.81 -13.79 -1.96
C SER A 354 -3.30 -13.74 -1.73
N GLY A 355 -2.52 -13.22 -2.69
CA GLY A 355 -1.07 -13.03 -2.57
C GLY A 355 -0.66 -12.09 -1.42
N THR A 356 -1.53 -11.15 -1.03
CA THR A 356 -1.33 -10.28 0.15
C THR A 356 -1.14 -11.13 1.40
N ILE A 357 -1.94 -12.19 1.52
CA ILE A 357 -2.02 -13.05 2.69
C ILE A 357 -1.00 -14.17 2.61
N THR A 358 -0.91 -14.86 1.45
CA THR A 358 0.01 -15.99 1.30
C THR A 358 1.47 -15.54 1.31
N GLY A 359 1.79 -14.33 0.87
CA GLY A 359 3.16 -13.79 0.87
C GLY A 359 3.60 -13.08 2.16
N ALA A 360 2.67 -12.65 3.02
CA ALA A 360 2.98 -11.91 4.25
C ALA A 360 3.98 -12.61 5.20
N PRO A 361 3.87 -13.93 5.48
CA PRO A 361 4.86 -14.61 6.32
C PRO A 361 6.29 -14.48 5.80
N GLN A 362 6.49 -14.63 4.49
CA GLN A 362 7.81 -14.56 3.87
C GLN A 362 8.39 -13.16 3.92
N ALA A 363 7.57 -12.15 3.61
CA ALA A 363 7.99 -10.77 3.71
C ALA A 363 8.47 -10.46 5.14
N LEU A 364 7.70 -10.84 6.17
CA LEU A 364 8.06 -10.62 7.56
C LEU A 364 9.31 -11.40 8.01
N ILE A 365 9.49 -12.65 7.57
CA ILE A 365 10.71 -13.43 7.83
C ILE A 365 11.93 -12.73 7.22
N TRP A 366 11.84 -12.37 5.94
CA TRP A 366 12.93 -11.72 5.23
C TRP A 366 13.28 -10.36 5.84
N LEU A 367 12.28 -9.55 6.21
CA LEU A 367 12.47 -8.27 6.90
C LEU A 367 13.08 -8.45 8.29
N ASP A 368 12.65 -9.45 9.05
CA ASP A 368 13.21 -9.77 10.37
C ASP A 368 14.68 -10.15 10.31
N GLU A 369 15.08 -10.89 9.30
CA GLU A 369 16.49 -11.20 9.04
C GLU A 369 17.31 -9.92 8.80
N ARG A 370 16.81 -9.01 7.96
CA ARG A 370 17.46 -7.71 7.73
C ARG A 370 17.54 -6.89 9.02
N MET A 371 16.46 -6.82 9.80
CA MET A 371 16.43 -6.14 11.10
C MET A 371 17.46 -6.70 12.10
N ARG A 372 17.67 -8.02 12.09
CA ARG A 372 18.69 -8.71 12.90
C ARG A 372 20.11 -8.62 12.32
N GLY A 373 20.31 -7.97 11.19
CA GLY A 373 21.63 -7.81 10.55
C GLY A 373 22.11 -9.07 9.83
N VAL A 374 21.21 -10.01 9.52
CA VAL A 374 21.55 -11.16 8.66
C VAL A 374 21.73 -10.64 7.23
N PRO A 375 22.90 -10.83 6.60
CA PRO A 375 23.16 -10.33 5.25
C PRO A 375 22.31 -11.07 4.21
N VAL A 376 21.96 -10.39 3.11
CA VAL A 376 21.40 -11.04 1.91
C VAL A 376 22.47 -11.87 1.20
N LYS A 377 22.03 -12.87 0.44
CA LYS A 377 22.89 -13.50 -0.57
C LYS A 377 23.16 -12.49 -1.69
N LYS A 378 24.42 -12.34 -2.08
CA LYS A 378 24.79 -11.43 -3.19
C LYS A 378 24.26 -11.95 -4.52
N GLY A 379 23.80 -11.04 -5.36
CA GLY A 379 23.21 -11.35 -6.66
C GLY A 379 21.69 -11.59 -6.58
N CYS A 380 21.16 -12.23 -7.61
CA CYS A 380 19.72 -12.37 -7.78
C CYS A 380 19.29 -13.84 -7.76
N PHE A 381 18.16 -14.12 -7.12
CA PHE A 381 17.60 -15.46 -6.98
C PHE A 381 16.12 -15.46 -7.31
N LYS A 382 15.69 -16.40 -8.17
CA LYS A 382 14.28 -16.68 -8.46
C LYS A 382 13.90 -18.02 -7.85
N GLU A 383 12.72 -18.07 -7.24
CA GLU A 383 12.13 -19.29 -6.70
C GLU A 383 10.64 -19.32 -7.03
N THR A 384 10.14 -20.48 -7.42
CA THR A 384 8.72 -20.72 -7.66
C THR A 384 8.23 -21.75 -6.65
N GLN A 385 7.17 -21.41 -5.93
CA GLN A 385 6.63 -22.22 -4.86
C GLN A 385 5.13 -22.45 -5.06
N LEU A 386 4.62 -23.56 -4.51
CA LEU A 386 3.20 -23.87 -4.61
C LEU A 386 2.35 -22.79 -3.93
N THR A 387 2.70 -22.46 -2.69
CA THR A 387 2.05 -21.37 -1.95
C THR A 387 3.03 -20.78 -0.96
N GLY A 388 2.93 -19.48 -0.75
CA GLY A 388 3.71 -18.81 0.27
C GLY A 388 3.21 -19.00 1.71
N LEU A 389 1.97 -19.47 1.85
CA LEU A 389 1.30 -19.60 3.14
C LEU A 389 1.96 -20.65 4.06
N LEU A 390 2.65 -21.63 3.46
CA LEU A 390 3.29 -22.73 4.16
C LEU A 390 4.77 -22.46 4.44
N GLU A 391 5.21 -21.20 4.41
CA GLU A 391 6.60 -20.83 4.69
C GLU A 391 7.04 -21.37 6.07
N PRO A 392 8.10 -22.19 6.11
CA PRO A 392 8.66 -22.66 7.37
C PRO A 392 9.04 -21.48 8.27
N GLY A 393 8.51 -21.46 9.49
CA GLY A 393 8.77 -20.38 10.44
C GLY A 393 7.78 -19.22 10.39
N ALA A 394 6.63 -19.33 9.71
CA ALA A 394 5.57 -18.32 9.80
C ALA A 394 5.20 -17.96 11.27
N LEU A 395 5.14 -18.96 12.16
CA LEU A 395 4.89 -18.76 13.60
C LEU A 395 6.01 -18.04 14.35
N ARG A 396 7.20 -17.89 13.76
CA ARG A 396 8.31 -17.10 14.31
C ARG A 396 8.06 -15.60 14.15
N VAL A 397 7.27 -15.21 13.16
CA VAL A 397 7.09 -13.80 12.78
C VAL A 397 5.66 -13.28 12.91
N MET A 398 4.68 -14.18 13.03
CA MET A 398 3.28 -13.82 13.24
C MET A 398 2.66 -14.69 14.34
N SER A 399 1.87 -14.09 15.22
CA SER A 399 1.09 -14.83 16.19
C SER A 399 0.01 -15.70 15.51
N LEU A 400 -0.44 -16.74 16.21
CA LEU A 400 -1.58 -17.56 15.76
C LEU A 400 -2.83 -16.70 15.53
N SER A 401 -3.02 -15.63 16.30
CA SER A 401 -4.13 -14.69 16.13
C SER A 401 -4.03 -13.97 14.78
N VAL A 402 -2.86 -13.41 14.44
CA VAL A 402 -2.62 -12.77 13.13
C VAL A 402 -2.87 -13.77 11.99
N ILE A 403 -2.29 -14.97 12.08
CA ILE A 403 -2.45 -16.01 11.05
C ILE A 403 -3.93 -16.39 10.88
N ARG A 404 -4.66 -16.63 11.98
CA ARG A 404 -6.09 -16.97 11.92
C ARG A 404 -6.91 -15.84 11.31
N THR A 405 -6.65 -14.59 11.64
CA THR A 405 -7.32 -13.43 11.04
C THR A 405 -7.06 -13.37 9.54
N LEU A 406 -5.81 -13.53 9.10
CA LEU A 406 -5.46 -13.56 7.68
C LEU A 406 -6.13 -14.73 6.94
N LEU A 407 -6.17 -15.92 7.53
CA LEU A 407 -6.86 -17.08 6.96
C LEU A 407 -8.39 -16.89 6.89
N ALA A 408 -8.98 -16.20 7.86
CA ALA A 408 -10.40 -15.87 7.87
C ALA A 408 -10.77 -14.94 6.70
N ILE A 409 -9.89 -13.99 6.36
CA ILE A 409 -10.07 -13.12 5.18
C ILE A 409 -10.09 -13.94 3.88
N LEU A 410 -9.32 -15.02 3.79
CA LEU A 410 -9.36 -15.96 2.65
C LEU A 410 -10.61 -16.86 2.63
N GLY A 411 -11.54 -16.72 3.57
CA GLY A 411 -12.72 -17.58 3.69
C GLY A 411 -12.39 -19.00 4.17
N LYS A 412 -11.25 -19.22 4.82
CA LYS A 412 -10.96 -20.52 5.47
C LYS A 412 -11.65 -20.59 6.85
N PRO A 413 -12.24 -21.74 7.22
CA PRO A 413 -12.88 -21.88 8.53
C PRO A 413 -11.88 -21.69 9.68
N ILE A 414 -12.30 -20.95 10.72
CA ILE A 414 -11.54 -20.72 11.95
C ILE A 414 -11.84 -21.87 12.92
N GLY A 415 -10.86 -22.74 13.21
CA GLY A 415 -10.97 -23.83 14.20
C GLY A 415 -10.32 -25.14 13.77
N GLU A 416 -10.01 -26.02 14.73
CA GLU A 416 -9.66 -27.40 14.41
C GLU A 416 -10.87 -28.07 13.74
N ARG A 417 -10.65 -28.78 12.63
CA ARG A 417 -11.57 -29.86 12.26
C ARG A 417 -11.52 -30.85 13.42
N LEU A 418 -12.53 -30.82 14.29
CA LEU A 418 -12.82 -31.96 15.15
C LEU A 418 -13.13 -33.12 14.20
N VAL A 419 -12.10 -33.92 13.94
CA VAL A 419 -12.24 -35.24 13.33
C VAL A 419 -12.89 -36.08 14.41
N GLY A 420 -14.17 -36.39 14.23
CA GLY A 420 -14.83 -37.49 14.93
C GLY A 420 -14.40 -38.82 14.35
#